data_AF-A0A7S1GA49-F1
#
_entry.id   AF-A0A7S1GA49-F1
#
_cell.length_a   1.000
_cell.length_b   1.000
_cell.length_c   1.000
_cell.angle_alpha   90.00
_cell.angle_beta   90.00
_cell.angle_gamma   90.00
#
_symmetry.space_group_name_H-M   'P 1'
#
loop_
_entity.id
_entity.type
_entity.pdbx_description
1 polymer ?
#
loop_
_entity_poly.entity_id
_entity_poly.type
_entity_poly.pdbx_seq_one_letter_code
_entity_poly.pdbx_strand_id
1 'polypeptide(L)'
;VTGNLQLHLSAAGLSPTDAVFSWPDLSGHGRAVVQTSPARQPSVRAGAAGVHPALRFDGTQVLSLPDEDDLQPNADALTVLLMFRPDTIKSNMYPLAKGSYFWSRGWSCLLYGFGPIGCRTTDENDARQGTVTSSFNDITHPHVWQWNVRHPNGVSYQDGWTDGSDEGWFDHDQWYTFAPVTSDVALTVGAATTGGGNGLRGDMYEVMVWNVELTPAQRADALAYVQAKYSITCPDLHPAAHAHIKAGTCNGATTGDACDLECDDGFQRVSGSLLRSCSYGAWTGAPLVCARPCPLLRAPENFRGCRERVVDNALASAADVAGMQTSPARPREDAQWAVAA
;
A
#
# COMPACT_ATOMS: atom_id res chain seq x y z
N VAL A 1 9.61 19.32 -14.03
CA VAL A 1 8.70 18.80 -12.99
C VAL A 1 8.26 19.90 -11.99
N THR A 2 9.06 20.95 -11.77
CA THR A 2 8.77 22.01 -10.79
C THR A 2 7.63 22.97 -11.16
N GLY A 3 7.32 23.18 -12.45
CA GLY A 3 6.31 24.17 -12.87
C GLY A 3 4.86 23.88 -12.42
N ASN A 4 4.55 22.63 -12.07
CA ASN A 4 3.23 22.21 -11.59
C ASN A 4 3.26 21.71 -10.13
N LEU A 5 4.42 21.81 -9.46
CA LEU A 5 4.56 21.44 -8.05
C LEU A 5 4.03 22.60 -7.20
N GLN A 6 2.94 22.37 -6.50
CA GLN A 6 2.19 23.41 -5.79
C GLN A 6 2.51 23.47 -4.30
N LEU A 7 2.97 22.36 -3.71
CA LEU A 7 3.38 22.28 -2.32
C LEU A 7 4.49 21.25 -2.19
N HIS A 8 5.55 21.59 -1.46
CA HIS A 8 6.60 20.65 -1.11
C HIS A 8 7.07 20.87 0.33
N LEU A 9 6.73 19.96 1.21
CA LEU A 9 7.13 19.97 2.61
C LEU A 9 8.16 18.86 2.85
N SER A 10 9.26 19.19 3.53
CA SER A 10 10.29 18.21 3.88
C SER A 10 10.82 18.39 5.29
N ALA A 11 10.87 17.31 6.06
CA ALA A 11 11.42 17.34 7.40
C ALA A 11 12.94 17.49 7.40
N ALA A 12 13.64 17.14 6.31
CA ALA A 12 15.10 17.11 6.23
C ALA A 12 15.80 18.46 6.50
N GLY A 13 15.09 19.58 6.33
CA GLY A 13 15.60 20.92 6.64
C GLY A 13 15.31 21.40 8.07
N LEU A 14 14.62 20.60 8.88
CA LEU A 14 14.19 20.99 10.22
C LEU A 14 15.24 20.61 11.27
N SER A 15 15.47 21.54 12.21
CA SER A 15 16.38 21.32 13.33
C SER A 15 15.67 20.59 14.48
N PRO A 16 16.33 19.67 15.23
CA PRO A 16 15.70 18.82 16.25
C PRO A 16 15.19 19.52 17.53
N THR A 17 15.11 20.84 17.56
CA THR A 17 15.11 21.61 18.81
C THR A 17 13.75 22.26 19.10
N ASP A 18 12.73 21.42 19.35
CA ASP A 18 11.37 21.74 19.84
C ASP A 18 10.22 21.69 18.81
N ALA A 19 9.02 21.89 19.33
CA ALA A 19 7.74 21.84 18.64
C ALA A 19 7.72 22.74 17.39
N VAL A 20 7.14 22.22 16.31
CA VAL A 20 7.17 22.82 14.99
C VAL A 20 5.97 23.71 14.81
N PHE A 21 6.19 25.01 14.98
CA PHE A 21 5.22 26.05 14.69
C PHE A 21 4.93 26.19 13.19
N SER A 22 5.94 26.00 12.33
CA SER A 22 5.83 26.16 10.90
C SER A 22 6.70 25.16 10.17
N TRP A 23 6.15 24.55 9.13
CA TRP A 23 6.89 23.70 8.20
C TRP A 23 6.99 24.42 6.85
N PRO A 24 8.20 24.89 6.47
CA PRO A 24 8.38 25.67 5.25
C PRO A 24 8.05 24.90 3.97
N ASP A 25 7.52 25.63 2.99
CA ASP A 25 7.28 25.16 1.64
C ASP A 25 8.51 25.37 0.75
N LEU A 26 8.93 24.31 0.07
CA LEU A 26 10.09 24.24 -0.82
C LEU A 26 9.69 24.32 -2.31
N SER A 27 8.40 24.38 -2.63
CA SER A 27 7.92 24.48 -4.01
C SER A 27 8.21 25.84 -4.65
N GLY A 28 8.43 26.87 -3.81
CA GLY A 28 8.62 28.26 -4.24
C GLY A 28 7.35 29.11 -4.15
N HIS A 29 6.21 28.54 -3.75
CA HIS A 29 4.93 29.24 -3.62
C HIS A 29 4.72 29.91 -2.26
N GLY A 30 5.57 29.62 -1.26
CA GLY A 30 5.50 30.23 0.08
C GLY A 30 4.36 29.68 0.94
N ARG A 31 3.86 28.47 0.62
CA ARG A 31 2.71 27.83 1.25
C ARG A 31 3.09 27.04 2.51
N ALA A 32 3.75 27.70 3.46
CA ALA A 32 4.14 27.05 4.72
C ALA A 32 2.89 26.63 5.52
N VAL A 33 2.87 25.39 6.00
CA VAL A 33 1.83 24.92 6.94
C VAL A 33 2.21 25.34 8.35
N VAL A 34 1.24 25.79 9.15
CA VAL A 34 1.47 26.40 10.47
C VAL A 34 0.58 25.82 11.57
N GLN A 35 1.05 25.92 12.81
CA GLN A 35 0.26 25.63 14.01
C GLN A 35 0.66 26.59 15.13
N THR A 36 -0.27 27.47 15.51
CA THR A 36 -0.01 28.52 16.50
C THR A 36 -0.17 28.03 17.94
N SER A 37 -0.93 26.95 18.18
CA SER A 37 -1.11 26.38 19.50
C SER A 37 0.03 25.39 19.83
N PRO A 38 0.90 25.68 20.83
CA PRO A 38 2.01 24.79 21.16
C PRO A 38 1.60 23.35 21.49
N ALA A 39 0.44 23.17 22.14
CA ALA A 39 -0.08 21.84 22.48
C ALA A 39 -0.48 21.00 21.26
N ARG A 40 -0.59 21.60 20.07
CA ARG A 40 -0.93 20.90 18.82
C ARG A 40 0.20 20.90 17.79
N GLN A 41 1.35 21.47 18.11
CA GLN A 41 2.52 21.47 17.22
C GLN A 41 3.20 20.09 17.26
N PRO A 42 3.49 19.47 16.10
CA PRO A 42 4.28 18.23 16.06
C PRO A 42 5.74 18.52 16.46
N SER A 43 6.51 17.48 16.78
CA SER A 43 7.92 17.62 17.15
C SER A 43 8.86 17.02 16.11
N VAL A 44 10.07 17.54 15.97
CA VAL A 44 11.07 16.91 15.09
C VAL A 44 11.65 15.66 15.78
N ARG A 45 11.62 14.52 15.07
CA ARG A 45 12.33 13.28 15.45
C ARG A 45 13.58 13.15 14.60
N ALA A 46 14.76 13.33 15.20
CA ALA A 46 16.03 13.10 14.53
C ALA A 46 16.23 11.61 14.21
N GLY A 47 16.90 11.34 13.08
CA GLY A 47 17.26 9.97 12.66
C GLY A 47 16.09 9.01 12.51
N ALA A 48 14.94 9.52 12.05
CA ALA A 48 13.73 8.73 11.87
C ALA A 48 13.83 7.77 10.68
N ALA A 49 14.57 8.16 9.63
CA ALA A 49 14.97 7.33 8.49
C ALA A 49 16.48 7.47 8.28
N GLY A 50 17.27 6.62 8.94
CA GLY A 50 18.74 6.72 8.93
C GLY A 50 19.20 8.02 9.57
N VAL A 51 19.81 8.90 8.78
CA VAL A 51 20.28 10.23 9.24
C VAL A 51 19.23 11.33 9.10
N HIS A 52 18.09 11.04 8.45
CA HIS A 52 17.09 12.05 8.12
C HIS A 52 16.02 12.18 9.20
N PRO A 53 15.63 13.41 9.57
CA PRO A 53 14.56 13.64 10.54
C PRO A 53 13.17 13.43 9.93
N ALA A 54 12.17 13.34 10.82
CA ALA A 54 10.75 13.37 10.49
C ALA A 54 9.99 14.30 11.44
N LEU A 55 8.78 14.72 11.06
CA LEU A 55 7.82 15.30 11.99
C LEU A 55 7.02 14.20 12.67
N ARG A 56 7.13 14.13 14.00
CA ARG A 56 6.38 13.22 14.86
C ARG A 56 5.04 13.85 15.24
N PHE A 57 3.97 13.15 14.93
CA PHE A 57 2.60 13.43 15.33
C PHE A 57 2.11 12.40 16.36
N ASP A 58 1.35 12.84 17.36
CA ASP A 58 0.83 12.02 18.46
C ASP A 58 -0.65 11.59 18.30
N GLY A 59 -1.32 12.05 17.23
CA GLY A 59 -2.74 11.83 16.95
C GLY A 59 -3.65 13.02 17.27
N THR A 60 -3.13 14.05 17.94
CA THR A 60 -3.85 15.29 18.30
C THR A 60 -3.26 16.55 17.66
N GLN A 61 -2.02 16.44 17.20
CA GLN A 61 -1.25 17.51 16.54
C GLN A 61 -1.67 17.67 15.07
N VAL A 62 -1.56 18.90 14.56
CA VAL A 62 -1.92 19.22 13.17
C VAL A 62 -1.16 20.47 12.72
N LEU A 63 -0.74 20.51 11.45
CA LEU A 63 -0.30 21.73 10.78
C LEU A 63 -1.32 22.09 9.69
N SER A 64 -1.63 23.36 9.51
CA SER A 64 -2.63 23.83 8.56
C SER A 64 -2.09 24.91 7.63
N LEU A 65 -2.46 24.82 6.37
CA LEU A 65 -2.34 25.88 5.36
C LEU A 65 -3.78 26.34 5.03
N PRO A 66 -4.07 27.65 4.99
CA PRO A 66 -5.36 28.17 4.53
C PRO A 66 -5.77 27.65 3.15
N ASP A 67 -6.99 27.99 2.72
CA ASP A 67 -7.46 27.53 1.43
C ASP A 67 -6.59 28.06 0.28
N GLU A 68 -6.38 27.18 -0.71
CA GLU A 68 -5.49 27.36 -1.85
C GLU A 68 -6.08 26.55 -3.01
N ASP A 69 -6.58 27.24 -4.03
CA ASP A 69 -7.27 26.60 -5.16
C ASP A 69 -6.38 25.62 -5.92
N ASP A 70 -5.08 25.92 -6.04
CA ASP A 70 -4.10 25.07 -6.73
C ASP A 70 -3.82 23.73 -6.02
N LEU A 71 -4.31 23.56 -4.79
CA LEU A 71 -4.21 22.30 -4.05
C LEU A 71 -5.48 21.46 -4.14
N GLN A 72 -6.46 21.88 -4.95
CA GLN A 72 -7.63 21.10 -5.32
C GLN A 72 -7.46 20.49 -6.71
N PRO A 73 -8.09 19.34 -7.01
CA PRO A 73 -8.14 18.79 -8.37
C PRO A 73 -9.09 19.58 -9.29
N ASN A 74 -9.30 20.88 -9.02
CA ASN A 74 -10.20 21.77 -9.77
C ASN A 74 -9.73 21.97 -11.24
N ALA A 75 -8.43 21.80 -11.51
CA ALA A 75 -7.79 21.99 -12.81
C ALA A 75 -7.69 20.68 -13.64
N ASP A 76 -8.68 19.79 -13.52
CA ASP A 76 -8.76 18.46 -14.15
C ASP A 76 -7.86 17.37 -13.58
N ALA A 77 -6.82 17.65 -12.79
CA ALA A 77 -6.03 16.61 -12.13
C ALA A 77 -5.24 17.10 -10.90
N LEU A 78 -4.83 16.15 -10.06
CA LEU A 78 -3.97 16.34 -8.91
C LEU A 78 -3.13 15.08 -8.69
N THR A 79 -1.88 15.26 -8.29
CA THR A 79 -1.01 14.18 -7.79
C THR A 79 -0.53 14.53 -6.39
N VAL A 80 -0.64 13.58 -5.47
CA VAL A 80 -0.16 13.69 -4.08
C VAL A 80 0.87 12.61 -3.84
N LEU A 81 2.01 12.96 -3.28
CA LEU A 81 3.01 12.03 -2.76
C LEU A 81 3.22 12.29 -1.27
N LEU A 82 3.11 11.24 -0.47
CA LEU A 82 3.35 11.24 0.96
C LEU A 82 4.44 10.25 1.29
N MET A 83 5.38 10.62 2.15
CA MET A 83 6.24 9.67 2.83
C MET A 83 5.99 9.74 4.32
N PHE A 84 5.47 8.66 4.90
CA PHE A 84 5.11 8.62 6.32
C PHE A 84 5.23 7.20 6.89
N ARG A 85 5.34 7.11 8.22
CA ARG A 85 5.33 5.86 8.99
C ARG A 85 4.32 5.99 10.13
N PRO A 86 3.18 5.30 10.09
CA PRO A 86 2.29 5.23 11.24
C PRO A 86 2.92 4.38 12.35
N ASP A 87 2.65 4.70 13.62
CA ASP A 87 2.97 3.83 14.76
C ASP A 87 1.81 2.89 15.11
N THR A 88 0.63 3.17 14.57
CA THR A 88 -0.60 2.40 14.77
C THR A 88 -1.46 2.53 13.54
N ILE A 89 -2.23 1.49 13.23
CA ILE A 89 -3.26 1.56 12.20
C ILE A 89 -4.61 1.70 12.90
N LYS A 90 -5.36 2.75 12.56
CA LYS A 90 -6.71 3.02 13.07
C LYS A 90 -7.57 3.48 11.90
N SER A 91 -8.82 3.05 11.87
CA SER A 91 -9.80 3.59 10.92
C SER A 91 -9.89 5.10 10.99
N ASN A 92 -9.94 5.72 9.81
CA ASN A 92 -10.05 7.15 9.61
C ASN A 92 -8.84 7.93 10.15
N MET A 93 -7.63 7.36 10.18
CA MET A 93 -6.44 8.13 10.59
C MET A 93 -5.92 9.00 9.43
N TYR A 94 -5.83 10.31 9.60
CA TYR A 94 -5.56 11.27 8.50
C TYR A 94 -4.11 11.79 8.48
N PRO A 95 -3.21 11.25 7.64
CA PRO A 95 -1.91 11.84 7.37
C PRO A 95 -2.01 13.18 6.63
N LEU A 96 -2.93 13.32 5.66
CA LEU A 96 -3.11 14.54 4.88
C LEU A 96 -4.57 14.70 4.43
N ALA A 97 -5.11 15.91 4.56
CA ALA A 97 -6.42 16.24 4.03
C ALA A 97 -6.46 17.68 3.52
N LYS A 98 -7.35 17.96 2.58
CA LYS A 98 -7.78 19.30 2.19
C LYS A 98 -9.27 19.26 1.96
N GLY A 99 -10.03 19.50 3.03
CA GLY A 99 -11.40 18.98 3.10
C GLY A 99 -11.61 18.19 4.38
N SER A 100 -12.86 17.90 4.71
CA SER A 100 -13.21 17.16 5.92
C SER A 100 -14.04 15.91 5.66
N TYR A 101 -14.03 15.05 6.68
CA TYR A 101 -14.91 13.90 6.81
C TYR A 101 -16.33 14.44 7.02
N PHE A 102 -17.15 14.33 5.98
CA PHE A 102 -18.54 14.76 5.90
C PHE A 102 -18.80 16.26 5.62
N TRP A 103 -19.76 16.52 4.73
CA TRP A 103 -20.38 17.84 4.49
C TRP A 103 -19.49 18.96 3.96
N SER A 104 -18.30 18.65 3.44
CA SER A 104 -17.39 19.62 2.82
C SER A 104 -16.73 19.04 1.56
N ARG A 105 -16.66 19.85 0.51
CA ARG A 105 -15.94 19.49 -0.73
C ARG A 105 -14.44 19.46 -0.47
N GLY A 106 -13.76 18.50 -1.09
CA GLY A 106 -12.30 18.41 -1.03
C GLY A 106 -11.79 16.99 -1.24
N TRP A 107 -10.64 16.69 -0.65
CA TRP A 107 -10.03 15.38 -0.66
C TRP A 107 -9.32 15.05 0.64
N SER A 108 -9.15 13.76 0.91
CA SER A 108 -8.44 13.28 2.09
C SER A 108 -7.76 11.96 1.83
N CYS A 109 -6.54 11.81 2.35
CA CYS A 109 -5.84 10.54 2.46
C CYS A 109 -5.95 10.04 3.90
N LEU A 110 -6.39 8.81 4.08
CA LEU A 110 -6.64 8.23 5.40
C LEU A 110 -6.31 6.75 5.45
N LEU A 111 -5.96 6.25 6.64
CA LEU A 111 -5.82 4.82 6.90
C LEU A 111 -7.16 4.22 7.32
N TYR A 112 -7.45 3.03 6.79
CA TYR A 112 -8.60 2.21 7.15
C TYR A 112 -8.20 1.19 8.22
N GLY A 113 -9.13 0.79 9.09
CA GLY A 113 -8.84 -0.12 10.22
C GLY A 113 -8.42 -1.54 9.84
N PHE A 114 -8.42 -1.87 8.55
CA PHE A 114 -7.93 -3.15 8.02
C PHE A 114 -6.52 -3.06 7.40
N GLY A 115 -5.84 -1.90 7.47
CA GLY A 115 -4.49 -1.75 6.91
C GLY A 115 -4.34 -0.59 5.92
N PRO A 116 -5.10 -0.57 4.80
CA PRO A 116 -4.81 0.32 3.69
C PRO A 116 -4.75 1.79 4.05
N ILE A 117 -3.80 2.53 3.49
CA ILE A 117 -4.03 3.94 3.18
C ILE A 117 -4.93 4.01 1.94
N GLY A 118 -5.85 4.97 1.94
CA GLY A 118 -6.52 5.36 0.72
C GLY A 118 -6.87 6.83 0.69
N CYS A 119 -6.79 7.40 -0.51
CA CYS A 119 -7.24 8.76 -0.77
C CYS A 119 -8.56 8.73 -1.52
N ARG A 120 -9.32 9.81 -1.35
CA ARG A 120 -10.62 9.99 -1.97
C ARG A 120 -10.95 11.47 -2.11
N THR A 121 -11.78 11.79 -3.08
CA THR A 121 -12.49 13.07 -3.17
C THR A 121 -13.85 12.97 -2.48
N THR A 122 -14.33 14.08 -1.93
CA THR A 122 -15.65 14.20 -1.28
C THR A 122 -16.41 15.39 -1.84
N ASP A 123 -17.72 15.25 -2.01
CA ASP A 123 -18.63 16.34 -2.36
C ASP A 123 -19.44 16.86 -1.14
N GLU A 124 -20.34 17.82 -1.38
CA GLU A 124 -21.19 18.44 -0.35
C GLU A 124 -22.17 17.46 0.33
N ASN A 125 -22.48 16.34 -0.31
CA ASN A 125 -23.45 15.35 0.16
C ASN A 125 -22.78 14.13 0.81
N ASP A 126 -21.47 14.17 1.02
CA ASP A 126 -20.67 13.02 1.45
C ASP A 126 -20.81 11.81 0.51
N ALA A 127 -21.11 12.04 -0.78
CA ALA A 127 -20.97 10.97 -1.75
C ALA A 127 -19.47 10.70 -1.91
N ARG A 128 -19.02 9.58 -1.34
CA ARG A 128 -17.64 9.12 -1.45
C ARG A 128 -17.32 8.86 -2.92
N GLN A 129 -16.39 9.61 -3.48
CA GLN A 129 -15.99 9.44 -4.87
C GLN A 129 -14.75 8.55 -4.91
N GLY A 130 -14.97 7.23 -4.97
CA GLY A 130 -13.90 6.23 -5.07
C GLY A 130 -12.97 6.17 -3.85
N THR A 131 -12.26 5.06 -3.68
CA THR A 131 -11.13 5.00 -2.75
C THR A 131 -10.14 4.02 -3.34
N VAL A 132 -8.94 4.49 -3.66
CA VAL A 132 -7.82 3.60 -3.95
C VAL A 132 -7.23 3.18 -2.61
N THR A 133 -7.28 1.90 -2.29
CA THR A 133 -6.74 1.35 -1.04
C THR A 133 -5.48 0.54 -1.33
N SER A 134 -4.40 0.82 -0.60
CA SER A 134 -3.17 0.03 -0.65
C SER A 134 -3.26 -1.33 0.05
N SER A 135 -2.38 -2.27 -0.28
CA SER A 135 -2.15 -3.50 0.50
C SER A 135 -1.39 -3.28 1.83
N PHE A 136 -0.97 -2.05 2.11
CA PHE A 136 -0.26 -1.61 3.31
C PHE A 136 -0.84 -2.16 4.62
N ASN A 137 -0.01 -2.82 5.43
CA ASN A 137 -0.29 -3.13 6.83
C ASN A 137 0.97 -3.07 7.73
N ASP A 138 2.08 -2.56 7.20
CA ASP A 138 3.36 -2.47 7.90
C ASP A 138 3.51 -1.10 8.57
N ILE A 139 4.03 -1.09 9.79
CA ILE A 139 4.28 0.09 10.62
C ILE A 139 5.76 0.21 11.02
N THR A 140 6.57 -0.74 10.57
CA THR A 140 7.96 -0.93 11.00
C THR A 140 8.93 -0.07 10.19
N HIS A 141 8.57 0.31 8.97
CA HIS A 141 9.36 1.19 8.11
C HIS A 141 8.55 2.35 7.53
N PRO A 142 9.18 3.44 7.06
CA PRO A 142 8.50 4.48 6.30
C PRO A 142 8.01 3.96 4.95
N HIS A 143 6.87 4.48 4.51
CA HIS A 143 6.27 4.12 3.23
C HIS A 143 6.05 5.34 2.37
N VAL A 144 6.16 5.15 1.05
CA VAL A 144 5.87 6.16 0.05
C VAL A 144 4.53 5.84 -0.58
N TRP A 145 3.56 6.71 -0.36
CA TRP A 145 2.24 6.65 -0.96
C TRP A 145 2.12 7.72 -2.04
N GLN A 146 1.71 7.32 -3.23
CA GLN A 146 1.31 8.26 -4.28
C GLN A 146 -0.14 8.02 -4.66
N TRP A 147 -0.90 9.10 -4.84
CA TRP A 147 -2.27 9.09 -5.32
C TRP A 147 -2.40 10.12 -6.43
N ASN A 148 -2.98 9.72 -7.57
CA ASN A 148 -3.41 10.69 -8.56
C ASN A 148 -4.93 10.63 -8.73
N VAL A 149 -5.48 11.78 -9.04
CA VAL A 149 -6.88 11.93 -9.41
C VAL A 149 -6.96 12.80 -10.65
N ARG A 150 -7.85 12.44 -11.58
CA ARG A 150 -8.18 13.26 -12.75
C ARG A 150 -9.68 13.28 -12.99
N HIS A 151 -10.18 14.36 -13.58
CA HIS A 151 -11.59 14.60 -13.85
C HIS A 151 -11.91 14.88 -15.34
N PRO A 152 -11.40 14.10 -16.32
CA PRO A 152 -11.70 14.33 -17.74
C PRO A 152 -13.21 14.25 -17.98
N ASN A 153 -13.76 15.28 -18.61
CA ASN A 153 -15.18 15.41 -18.92
C ASN A 153 -16.11 15.27 -17.69
N GLY A 154 -15.61 15.62 -16.50
CA GLY A 154 -16.35 15.54 -15.24
C GLY A 154 -16.38 14.13 -14.62
N VAL A 155 -15.70 13.13 -15.18
CA VAL A 155 -15.63 11.78 -14.60
C VAL A 155 -14.34 11.62 -13.79
N SER A 156 -14.45 11.19 -12.54
CA SER A 156 -13.32 11.04 -11.63
C SER A 156 -12.61 9.70 -11.81
N TYR A 157 -11.34 9.71 -12.20
CA TYR A 157 -10.46 8.55 -12.22
C TYR A 157 -9.39 8.70 -11.16
N GLN A 158 -9.09 7.61 -10.46
CA GLN A 158 -8.07 7.58 -9.40
C GLN A 158 -7.18 6.35 -9.52
N ASP A 159 -5.91 6.55 -9.22
CA ASP A 159 -4.87 5.52 -9.20
C ASP A 159 -3.94 5.76 -8.00
N GLY A 160 -3.22 4.73 -7.57
CA GLY A 160 -2.36 4.82 -6.40
C GLY A 160 -1.24 3.81 -6.39
N TRP A 161 -0.14 4.18 -5.75
CA TRP A 161 1.07 3.39 -5.59
C TRP A 161 1.51 3.40 -4.14
N THR A 162 1.88 2.23 -3.64
CA THR A 162 2.58 2.10 -2.36
C THR A 162 3.95 1.50 -2.62
N ASP A 163 4.99 2.16 -2.13
CA ASP A 163 6.37 1.66 -2.21
C ASP A 163 6.74 1.22 -3.65
N GLY A 164 6.30 2.02 -4.61
CA GLY A 164 6.49 1.84 -6.05
C GLY A 164 5.79 0.62 -6.67
N SER A 165 5.03 -0.14 -5.89
CA SER A 165 4.11 -1.15 -6.42
C SER A 165 2.80 -0.48 -6.84
N ASP A 166 2.31 -0.84 -8.02
CA ASP A 166 1.01 -0.41 -8.52
C ASP A 166 -0.08 -1.15 -7.74
N GLU A 167 -0.91 -0.42 -7.01
CA GLU A 167 -2.04 -0.98 -6.24
C GLU A 167 -3.27 -1.20 -7.13
N GLY A 168 -3.16 -0.89 -8.42
CA GLY A 168 -4.17 -1.11 -9.43
C GLY A 168 -5.08 0.09 -9.67
N TRP A 169 -5.81 -0.01 -10.78
CA TRP A 169 -6.85 0.94 -11.17
C TRP A 169 -8.14 0.63 -10.43
N PHE A 170 -8.70 1.62 -9.75
CA PHE A 170 -10.08 1.57 -9.30
C PHE A 170 -10.89 2.55 -10.14
N ASP A 171 -11.56 2.00 -11.15
CA ASP A 171 -12.60 2.71 -11.88
C ASP A 171 -13.87 2.71 -11.01
N HIS A 172 -14.31 3.89 -10.60
CA HIS A 172 -15.68 4.04 -10.15
C HIS A 172 -16.48 4.56 -11.34
N ASP A 173 -17.01 3.63 -12.14
CA ASP A 173 -17.94 3.89 -13.26
C ASP A 173 -19.32 4.37 -12.78
N GLN A 174 -19.37 5.20 -11.73
CA GLN A 174 -20.57 5.94 -11.40
C GLN A 174 -20.26 7.43 -11.46
N TRP A 175 -20.52 8.01 -12.64
CA TRP A 175 -21.30 9.23 -12.89
C TRP A 175 -21.31 10.37 -11.85
N TYR A 176 -20.23 10.59 -11.12
CA TYR A 176 -20.10 11.74 -10.25
C TYR A 176 -19.36 12.85 -10.98
N THR A 177 -20.12 13.85 -11.44
CA THR A 177 -19.56 15.12 -11.91
C THR A 177 -18.85 15.79 -10.76
N PHE A 178 -17.52 15.83 -10.79
CA PHE A 178 -16.77 16.64 -9.86
C PHE A 178 -17.11 18.11 -10.12
N ALA A 179 -17.86 18.72 -9.20
CA ALA A 179 -18.10 20.14 -9.23
C ALA A 179 -16.89 20.83 -8.57
N PRO A 180 -16.33 21.91 -9.16
CA PRO A 180 -15.20 22.61 -8.60
C PRO A 180 -15.40 22.91 -7.11
N VAL A 181 -14.38 22.65 -6.31
CA VAL A 181 -14.38 22.99 -4.89
C VAL A 181 -14.23 24.49 -4.78
N THR A 182 -15.31 25.17 -4.38
CA THR A 182 -15.32 26.63 -4.12
C THR A 182 -15.39 26.95 -2.62
N SER A 183 -15.12 25.96 -1.76
CA SER A 183 -15.22 26.11 -0.31
C SER A 183 -13.85 26.33 0.32
N ASP A 184 -13.77 27.36 1.17
CA ASP A 184 -12.61 27.79 1.99
C ASP A 184 -12.09 26.70 2.95
N VAL A 185 -11.54 25.60 2.43
CA VAL A 185 -11.08 24.48 3.26
C VAL A 185 -9.56 24.37 3.26
N ALA A 186 -9.00 24.57 4.44
CA ALA A 186 -7.59 24.43 4.73
C ALA A 186 -7.07 23.04 4.33
N LEU A 187 -5.81 23.00 3.89
CA LEU A 187 -5.03 21.76 3.86
C LEU A 187 -4.44 21.51 5.25
N THR A 188 -4.63 20.31 5.78
CA THR A 188 -4.16 19.88 7.09
C THR A 188 -3.24 18.66 6.99
N VAL A 189 -2.08 18.76 7.63
CA VAL A 189 -1.13 17.65 7.78
C VAL A 189 -1.26 17.09 9.20
N GLY A 190 -1.45 15.77 9.29
CA GLY A 190 -1.53 15.03 10.56
C GLY A 190 -2.90 15.00 11.23
N ALA A 191 -3.93 15.61 10.63
CA ALA A 191 -5.32 15.45 11.06
C ALA A 191 -6.29 15.77 9.92
N ALA A 192 -7.56 15.43 10.12
CA ALA A 192 -8.65 15.99 9.31
C ALA A 192 -8.97 17.43 9.74
N THR A 193 -9.52 18.21 8.80
CA THR A 193 -9.93 19.60 9.03
C THR A 193 -11.05 19.73 10.08
N THR A 194 -11.93 18.73 10.18
CA THR A 194 -12.98 18.61 11.20
C THR A 194 -13.06 17.17 11.73
N GLY A 195 -13.52 16.96 12.96
CA GLY A 195 -13.67 15.62 13.56
C GLY A 195 -12.48 15.14 14.40
N GLY A 196 -12.11 15.91 15.43
CA GLY A 196 -11.00 15.61 16.34
C GLY A 196 -11.05 14.18 16.91
N GLY A 197 -9.93 13.47 16.85
CA GLY A 197 -9.78 12.13 17.42
C GLY A 197 -9.17 11.07 16.49
N ASN A 198 -8.92 11.41 15.23
CA ASN A 198 -8.27 10.51 14.27
C ASN A 198 -7.07 11.15 13.54
N GLY A 199 -6.29 11.96 14.25
CA GLY A 199 -5.03 12.47 13.70
C GLY A 199 -4.00 11.35 13.52
N LEU A 200 -3.01 11.61 12.67
CA LEU A 200 -1.86 10.74 12.48
C LEU A 200 -1.13 10.55 13.82
N ARG A 201 -0.91 9.30 14.20
CA ARG A 201 0.08 8.94 15.21
C ARG A 201 1.23 8.22 14.52
N GLY A 202 2.35 8.92 14.36
CA GLY A 202 3.48 8.44 13.57
C GLY A 202 4.40 9.56 13.09
N ASP A 203 5.26 9.22 12.13
CA ASP A 203 6.26 10.10 11.55
C ASP A 203 5.84 10.51 10.12
N MET A 204 5.95 11.79 9.77
CA MET A 204 5.79 12.33 8.42
C MET A 204 7.14 12.89 7.94
N TYR A 205 7.60 12.47 6.76
CA TYR A 205 8.92 12.79 6.21
C TYR A 205 8.82 13.82 5.09
N GLU A 206 7.94 13.57 4.12
CA GLU A 206 7.81 14.36 2.90
C GLU A 206 6.32 14.45 2.49
N VAL A 207 5.91 15.63 2.00
CA VAL A 207 4.61 15.84 1.36
C VAL A 207 4.86 16.63 0.08
N MET A 208 4.35 16.14 -1.04
CA MET A 208 4.36 16.85 -2.31
C MET A 208 2.98 16.81 -2.96
N VAL A 209 2.58 17.94 -3.53
CA VAL A 209 1.31 18.07 -4.23
C VAL A 209 1.54 18.77 -5.56
N TRP A 210 1.11 18.15 -6.64
CA TRP A 210 1.07 18.73 -7.99
C TRP A 210 -0.38 18.92 -8.42
N ASN A 211 -0.68 20.01 -9.12
CA ASN A 211 -1.99 20.26 -9.73
C ASN A 211 -2.13 19.63 -11.13
N VAL A 212 -1.46 18.51 -11.35
CA VAL A 212 -1.51 17.73 -12.59
C VAL A 212 -1.40 16.25 -12.27
N GLU A 213 -1.85 15.39 -13.19
CA GLU A 213 -1.48 13.98 -13.20
C GLU A 213 -0.03 13.84 -13.68
N LEU A 214 0.83 13.28 -12.85
CA LEU A 214 2.21 13.00 -13.26
C LEU A 214 2.24 11.89 -14.31
N THR A 215 3.04 12.08 -15.37
CA THR A 215 3.33 11.01 -16.31
C THR A 215 4.13 9.88 -15.63
N PRO A 216 4.17 8.65 -16.18
CA PRO A 216 4.96 7.56 -15.59
C PRO A 216 6.44 7.91 -15.38
N ALA A 217 7.05 8.71 -16.28
CA ALA A 217 8.42 9.17 -16.13
C ALA A 217 8.57 10.18 -14.98
N GLN A 218 7.65 11.14 -14.88
CA GLN A 218 7.67 12.13 -13.78
C GLN A 218 7.39 11.48 -12.42
N ARG A 219 6.54 10.46 -12.39
CA ARG A 219 6.31 9.61 -11.22
C ARG A 219 7.60 8.91 -10.80
N ALA A 220 8.29 8.27 -11.75
CA ALA A 220 9.57 7.63 -11.47
C ALA A 220 10.60 8.65 -10.94
N ASP A 221 10.67 9.85 -11.50
CA ASP A 221 11.56 10.92 -11.00
C ASP A 221 11.21 11.36 -9.56
N ALA A 222 9.92 11.55 -9.26
CA ALA A 222 9.46 11.93 -7.93
C ALA A 222 9.79 10.85 -6.89
N LEU A 223 9.56 9.59 -7.23
CA LEU A 223 9.89 8.46 -6.37
C LEU A 223 11.41 8.33 -6.19
N ALA A 224 12.20 8.48 -7.26
CA ALA A 224 13.66 8.45 -7.23
C ALA A 224 14.25 9.55 -6.33
N TYR A 225 13.66 10.74 -6.33
CA TYR A 225 14.05 11.82 -5.43
C TYR A 225 13.90 11.40 -3.96
N VAL A 226 12.75 10.83 -3.57
CA VAL A 226 12.49 10.44 -2.17
C VAL A 226 13.42 9.29 -1.76
N GLN A 227 13.66 8.33 -2.65
CA GLN A 227 14.60 7.24 -2.40
C GLN A 227 16.03 7.73 -2.16
N ALA A 228 16.56 8.53 -3.09
CA ALA A 228 17.91 9.06 -3.01
C ALA A 228 18.09 9.87 -1.74
N LYS A 229 17.05 10.60 -1.35
CA LYS A 229 17.05 11.42 -0.15
C LYS A 229 17.04 10.61 1.14
N TYR A 230 16.18 9.60 1.26
CA TYR A 230 15.98 8.91 2.54
C TYR A 230 16.71 7.58 2.66
N SER A 231 17.43 7.16 1.62
CA SER A 231 18.17 5.87 1.58
C SER A 231 17.29 4.70 2.04
N ILE A 232 16.05 4.64 1.54
CA ILE A 232 15.05 3.67 1.99
C ILE A 232 15.56 2.26 1.69
N THR A 233 15.89 1.52 2.75
CA THR A 233 16.31 0.12 2.69
C THR A 233 15.12 -0.81 2.92
N CYS A 234 15.10 -1.94 2.25
CA CYS A 234 14.19 -3.03 2.61
C CYS A 234 14.64 -3.71 3.91
N PRO A 235 13.70 -4.24 4.72
CA PRO A 235 14.02 -5.10 5.85
C PRO A 235 14.92 -6.26 5.43
N ASP A 236 15.77 -6.72 6.34
CA ASP A 236 16.59 -7.92 6.12
C ASP A 236 15.68 -9.11 5.79
N LEU A 237 15.90 -9.71 4.63
CA LEU A 237 15.12 -10.83 4.15
C LEU A 237 15.71 -12.11 4.69
N HIS A 238 15.04 -12.65 5.71
CA HIS A 238 15.32 -13.97 6.24
C HIS A 238 14.51 -15.04 5.48
N PRO A 239 15.16 -16.07 4.89
CA PRO A 239 14.45 -17.18 4.27
C PRO A 239 13.50 -17.86 5.25
N ALA A 240 12.34 -18.27 4.74
CA ALA A 240 11.43 -19.13 5.49
C ALA A 240 12.06 -20.53 5.71
N ALA A 241 11.41 -21.37 6.52
CA ALA A 241 11.88 -22.72 6.78
C ALA A 241 12.09 -23.51 5.47
N HIS A 242 13.18 -24.26 5.40
CA HIS A 242 13.58 -25.09 4.24
C HIS A 242 13.92 -24.29 2.98
N ALA A 243 14.32 -23.04 3.14
CA ALA A 243 14.86 -22.21 2.08
C ALA A 243 16.15 -21.52 2.54
N HIS A 244 16.99 -21.14 1.58
CA HIS A 244 18.21 -20.37 1.80
C HIS A 244 18.34 -19.25 0.77
N ILE A 245 19.19 -18.27 1.09
CA ILE A 245 19.61 -17.24 0.14
C ILE A 245 20.57 -17.89 -0.86
N LYS A 246 20.18 -17.88 -2.14
CA LYS A 246 21.02 -18.35 -3.23
C LYS A 246 22.02 -17.27 -3.65
N ALA A 247 21.55 -16.05 -3.86
CA ALA A 247 22.36 -14.94 -4.35
C ALA A 247 21.67 -13.58 -4.11
N GLY A 248 22.43 -12.49 -4.33
CA GLY A 248 21.93 -11.13 -4.29
C GLY A 248 22.13 -10.40 -2.97
N THR A 249 21.50 -9.23 -2.84
CA THR A 249 21.59 -8.37 -1.65
C THR A 249 20.30 -8.53 -0.86
N CYS A 250 20.29 -9.38 0.16
CA CYS A 250 19.08 -9.66 0.95
C CYS A 250 19.03 -8.92 2.30
N ASN A 251 20.17 -8.40 2.76
CA ASN A 251 20.30 -7.63 3.99
C ASN A 251 20.78 -6.22 3.65
N GLY A 252 20.20 -5.19 4.28
CA GLY A 252 20.47 -3.79 3.95
C GLY A 252 20.19 -3.44 2.47
N ALA A 253 19.28 -4.16 1.83
CA ALA A 253 18.97 -3.99 0.41
C ALA A 253 18.34 -2.62 0.16
N THR A 254 18.69 -2.00 -0.96
CA THR A 254 18.12 -0.74 -1.44
C THR A 254 17.27 -0.99 -2.68
N THR A 255 16.47 -0.01 -3.11
CA THR A 255 15.58 -0.25 -4.23
C THR A 255 16.34 -0.61 -5.51
N GLY A 256 15.87 -1.66 -6.18
CA GLY A 256 16.52 -2.22 -7.37
C GLY A 256 17.42 -3.41 -7.04
N ASP A 257 17.88 -3.54 -5.79
CA ASP A 257 18.54 -4.77 -5.34
C ASP A 257 17.56 -5.95 -5.43
N ALA A 258 18.10 -7.13 -5.69
CA ALA A 258 17.33 -8.36 -5.74
C ALA A 258 17.93 -9.42 -4.82
N CYS A 259 17.05 -10.23 -4.24
CA CYS A 259 17.37 -11.37 -3.41
C CYS A 259 16.80 -12.63 -4.09
N ASP A 260 17.70 -13.55 -4.44
CA ASP A 260 17.37 -14.84 -5.03
C ASP A 260 17.36 -15.90 -3.92
N LEU A 261 16.24 -16.63 -3.84
CA LEU A 261 15.93 -17.62 -2.84
C LEU A 261 15.78 -18.99 -3.48
N GLU A 262 16.23 -20.02 -2.79
CA GLU A 262 16.14 -21.39 -3.24
C GLU A 262 15.65 -22.28 -2.10
N CYS A 263 14.87 -23.31 -2.45
CA CYS A 263 14.51 -24.33 -1.46
C CYS A 263 15.72 -25.21 -1.17
N ASP A 264 15.87 -25.62 0.08
CA ASP A 264 16.92 -26.56 0.48
C ASP A 264 16.76 -27.91 -0.25
N ASP A 265 17.86 -28.65 -0.35
CA ASP A 265 17.88 -29.96 -1.01
C ASP A 265 16.78 -30.90 -0.47
N GLY A 266 16.00 -31.49 -1.39
CA GLY A 266 14.88 -32.36 -1.07
C GLY A 266 13.55 -31.64 -0.79
N PHE A 267 13.54 -30.31 -0.85
CA PHE A 267 12.33 -29.49 -0.83
C PHE A 267 12.08 -28.85 -2.19
N GLN A 268 10.82 -28.53 -2.48
CA GLN A 268 10.39 -27.85 -3.70
C GLN A 268 9.48 -26.68 -3.34
N ARG A 269 9.48 -25.66 -4.19
CA ARG A 269 8.60 -24.50 -4.04
C ARG A 269 7.15 -24.94 -4.18
N VAL A 270 6.36 -24.70 -3.15
CA VAL A 270 4.91 -24.88 -3.16
C VAL A 270 4.22 -23.57 -3.53
N SER A 271 4.67 -22.44 -2.97
CA SER A 271 4.15 -21.10 -3.25
C SER A 271 5.20 -20.02 -2.99
N GLY A 272 4.86 -18.76 -3.28
CA GLY A 272 5.75 -17.62 -3.11
C GLY A 272 6.74 -17.39 -4.26
N SER A 273 7.59 -16.38 -4.11
CA SER A 273 8.54 -15.94 -5.15
C SER A 273 9.96 -16.39 -4.84
N LEU A 274 10.66 -16.94 -5.85
CA LEU A 274 12.09 -17.28 -5.74
C LEU A 274 12.97 -16.04 -5.89
N LEU A 275 12.57 -15.11 -6.75
CA LEU A 275 13.23 -13.81 -6.89
C LEU A 275 12.35 -12.75 -6.25
N ARG A 276 12.90 -12.01 -5.29
CA ARG A 276 12.27 -10.83 -4.70
C ARG A 276 13.16 -9.63 -4.96
N SER A 277 12.58 -8.52 -5.39
CA SER A 277 13.30 -7.28 -5.61
C SER A 277 12.93 -6.29 -4.52
N CYS A 278 13.91 -5.59 -3.97
CA CYS A 278 13.65 -4.49 -3.07
C CYS A 278 13.05 -3.33 -3.88
N SER A 279 11.87 -2.90 -3.48
CA SER A 279 11.07 -1.86 -4.10
C SER A 279 10.66 -0.89 -3.00
N TYR A 280 11.38 0.23 -2.92
CA TYR A 280 11.07 1.38 -2.06
C TYR A 280 10.85 1.01 -0.59
N GLY A 281 11.68 0.12 -0.03
CA GLY A 281 11.59 -0.31 1.36
C GLY A 281 10.80 -1.58 1.60
N ALA A 282 10.14 -2.13 0.58
CA ALA A 282 9.43 -3.39 0.66
C ALA A 282 9.95 -4.41 -0.37
N TRP A 283 9.91 -5.70 -0.02
CA TRP A 283 10.25 -6.77 -0.94
C TRP A 283 9.07 -7.14 -1.83
N THR A 284 9.26 -7.11 -3.15
CA THR A 284 8.24 -7.58 -4.10
C THR A 284 7.96 -9.07 -3.95
N GLY A 285 6.76 -9.49 -4.36
CA GLY A 285 6.34 -10.90 -4.32
C GLY A 285 6.02 -11.42 -2.93
N ALA A 286 5.44 -12.63 -2.87
CA ALA A 286 5.08 -13.27 -1.62
C ALA A 286 6.26 -14.05 -1.00
N PRO A 287 6.31 -14.21 0.34
CA PRO A 287 7.31 -15.06 1.01
C PRO A 287 7.36 -16.47 0.40
N LEU A 288 8.58 -16.98 0.14
CA LEU A 288 8.78 -18.31 -0.42
C LEU A 288 8.35 -19.40 0.57
N VAL A 289 7.59 -20.39 0.09
CA VAL A 289 7.20 -21.56 0.89
C VAL A 289 7.71 -22.82 0.21
N CYS A 290 8.57 -23.56 0.93
CA CYS A 290 9.18 -24.80 0.48
C CYS A 290 8.61 -25.98 1.27
N ALA A 291 8.27 -27.08 0.58
CA ALA A 291 7.85 -28.31 1.21
C ALA A 291 8.45 -29.52 0.47
N ARG A 292 8.50 -30.67 1.14
CA ARG A 292 8.91 -31.90 0.46
C ARG A 292 7.88 -32.28 -0.60
N PRO A 293 8.32 -32.75 -1.79
CA PRO A 293 7.40 -33.33 -2.75
C PRO A 293 6.67 -34.50 -2.08
N CYS A 294 5.35 -34.56 -2.22
CA CYS A 294 4.60 -35.74 -1.81
C CYS A 294 5.14 -36.95 -2.60
N PRO A 295 5.35 -38.11 -1.95
CA PRO A 295 5.68 -39.33 -2.66
C PRO A 295 4.64 -39.55 -3.77
N LEU A 296 5.09 -39.90 -4.96
CA LEU A 296 4.18 -40.36 -6.00
C LEU A 296 3.47 -41.61 -5.48
N LEU A 297 2.20 -41.45 -5.09
CA LEU A 297 1.33 -42.59 -4.81
C LEU A 297 1.17 -43.34 -6.13
N ARG A 298 1.87 -44.48 -6.24
CA ARG A 298 1.64 -45.40 -7.35
C ARG A 298 0.20 -45.88 -7.25
N ALA A 299 -0.51 -45.86 -8.38
CA ALA A 299 -1.80 -46.52 -8.45
C ALA A 299 -1.62 -47.99 -7.99
N PRO A 300 -2.50 -48.52 -7.12
CA PRO A 300 -2.47 -49.92 -6.74
C PRO A 300 -2.43 -50.80 -7.99
N GLU A 301 -1.68 -51.91 -7.95
CA GLU A 301 -1.37 -52.77 -9.12
C GLU A 301 -2.61 -53.35 -9.86
N ASN A 302 -3.83 -53.12 -9.35
CA ASN A 302 -5.09 -53.61 -9.90
C ASN A 302 -6.13 -52.52 -10.21
N PHE A 303 -5.72 -51.25 -10.34
CA PHE A 303 -6.66 -50.18 -10.72
C PHE A 303 -7.08 -50.29 -12.19
N ARG A 304 -8.29 -50.81 -12.45
CA ARG A 304 -8.90 -50.81 -13.80
C ARG A 304 -9.38 -49.40 -14.17
N GLY A 305 -8.45 -48.53 -14.52
CA GLY A 305 -8.69 -47.22 -15.16
C GLY A 305 -9.32 -46.15 -14.26
N CYS A 306 -8.91 -44.90 -14.44
CA CYS A 306 -9.60 -43.75 -13.85
C CYS A 306 -10.91 -43.52 -14.61
N ARG A 307 -12.04 -43.78 -13.93
CA ARG A 307 -13.37 -43.53 -14.53
C ARG A 307 -13.83 -42.09 -14.36
N GLU A 308 -13.23 -41.35 -13.42
CA GLU A 308 -13.55 -39.95 -13.14
C GLU A 308 -12.37 -39.24 -12.48
N ARG A 309 -12.17 -37.95 -12.80
CA ARG A 309 -11.14 -37.10 -12.20
C ARG A 309 -11.83 -36.06 -11.32
N VAL A 310 -11.78 -36.25 -10.01
CA VAL A 310 -12.30 -35.27 -9.05
C VAL A 310 -11.18 -34.29 -8.73
N VAL A 311 -11.35 -33.03 -9.11
CA VAL A 311 -10.48 -31.93 -8.67
C VAL A 311 -11.30 -31.13 -7.69
N ASP A 312 -11.11 -31.38 -6.40
CA ASP A 312 -11.74 -30.61 -5.34
C ASP A 312 -10.67 -29.89 -4.53
N ASN A 313 -10.69 -28.55 -4.57
CA ASN A 313 -9.79 -27.71 -3.79
C ASN A 313 -10.14 -27.71 -2.28
N ALA A 314 -11.16 -28.48 -1.86
CA ALA A 314 -11.62 -28.57 -0.47
C ALA A 314 -11.07 -29.76 0.33
N LEU A 315 -10.18 -30.60 -0.23
CA LEU A 315 -9.55 -31.69 0.53
C LEU A 315 -8.52 -31.12 1.52
N ALA A 316 -8.95 -30.93 2.77
CA ALA A 316 -8.13 -30.33 3.83
C ALA A 316 -7.41 -31.38 4.69
N SER A 317 -7.82 -32.65 4.63
CA SER A 317 -7.20 -33.74 5.40
C SER A 317 -7.45 -35.13 4.80
N ALA A 318 -6.71 -36.14 5.30
CA ALA A 318 -6.92 -37.55 4.96
C ALA A 318 -8.31 -38.08 5.41
N ALA A 319 -8.99 -37.39 6.34
CA ALA A 319 -10.32 -37.76 6.81
C ALA A 319 -11.42 -37.44 5.78
N ASP A 320 -11.21 -36.43 4.94
CA ASP A 320 -12.18 -36.03 3.90
C ASP A 320 -12.31 -37.11 2.81
N VAL A 321 -11.25 -37.91 2.61
CA VAL A 321 -11.23 -39.07 1.70
C VAL A 321 -12.08 -40.22 2.26
N ALA A 322 -12.18 -40.37 3.58
CA ALA A 322 -12.92 -41.46 4.21
C ALA A 322 -14.45 -41.32 4.08
N GLY A 323 -14.95 -40.09 3.83
CA GLY A 323 -16.37 -39.79 3.62
C GLY A 323 -16.85 -39.94 2.17
N MET A 324 -15.94 -40.13 1.21
CA MET A 324 -16.30 -40.29 -0.21
C MET A 324 -16.89 -41.68 -0.43
N GLN A 325 -18.22 -41.75 -0.52
CA GLN A 325 -18.93 -42.99 -0.83
C GLN A 325 -18.60 -43.43 -2.26
N THR A 326 -17.81 -44.48 -2.40
CA THR A 326 -17.72 -45.21 -3.67
C THR A 326 -19.10 -45.79 -3.96
N SER A 327 -19.70 -45.46 -5.12
CA SER A 327 -20.88 -46.17 -5.59
C SER A 327 -20.64 -47.68 -5.51
N PRO A 328 -21.60 -48.49 -5.03
CA PRO A 328 -21.40 -49.91 -4.93
C PRO A 328 -21.09 -50.49 -6.31
N ALA A 329 -20.08 -51.36 -6.38
CA ALA A 329 -19.79 -52.10 -7.59
C ALA A 329 -21.05 -52.83 -8.05
N ARG A 330 -21.49 -52.59 -9.29
CA ARG A 330 -22.54 -53.43 -9.89
C ARG A 330 -22.05 -54.89 -9.88
N PRO A 331 -22.91 -55.88 -9.61
CA PRO A 331 -22.53 -57.28 -9.69
C PRO A 331 -21.97 -57.59 -11.08
N ARG A 332 -20.90 -58.39 -11.13
CA ARG A 332 -20.35 -58.91 -12.38
C ARG A 332 -21.42 -59.72 -13.09
N GLU A 333 -21.91 -59.24 -14.23
CA GLU A 333 -22.54 -60.11 -15.22
C GLU A 333 -21.43 -60.92 -15.90
N ASP A 334 -21.35 -62.20 -15.48
CA ASP A 334 -21.04 -63.37 -16.28
C ASP A 334 -19.92 -63.25 -17.34
N ALA A 335 -18.68 -63.53 -16.90
CA ALA A 335 -17.70 -64.17 -17.77
C ALA A 335 -17.45 -65.58 -17.24
N GLN A 336 -18.14 -66.54 -17.87
CA GLN A 336 -17.93 -67.97 -17.67
C GLN A 336 -16.51 -68.36 -18.06
N TRP A 337 -15.75 -68.92 -17.11
CA TRP A 337 -14.71 -69.89 -17.44
C TRP A 337 -14.96 -71.14 -16.61
N ALA A 338 -15.53 -72.14 -17.29
CA ALA A 338 -15.60 -73.50 -16.79
C ALA A 338 -14.18 -74.05 -16.62
N VAL A 339 -13.90 -74.61 -15.44
CA VAL A 339 -12.81 -75.55 -15.24
C VAL A 339 -13.43 -76.94 -15.42
N ALA A 340 -12.99 -77.66 -16.44
CA ALA A 340 -13.17 -79.10 -16.53
C ALA A 340 -11.77 -79.73 -16.62
N ALA A 341 -11.65 -80.85 -15.92
CA ALA A 341 -10.45 -81.67 -15.70
C ALA A 341 -9.77 -82.15 -16.98
#